data_AF-A0A1S6FKE4-F1
#
_entry.id   AF-A0A1S6FKE4-F1
#
_cell.length_a   1.000
_cell.length_b   1.000
_cell.length_c   1.000
_cell.angle_alpha   90.00
_cell.angle_beta   90.00
_cell.angle_gamma   90.00
#
_symmetry.space_group_name_H-M   'P 1'
#
loop_
_entity.id
_entity.type
_entity.pdbx_description
1 polymer ?
#
loop_
_entity_poly.entity_id
_entity_poly.type
_entity_poly.pdbx_seq_one_letter_code
_entity_poly.pdbx_strand_id
1 'polypeptide(L)'
;MGATLLGGTAIAGGVIALKSFLASTQASSHAHMHQMFLRYLEARDAASEHRALASEALKPTASRSGSLREVLDFGGAALYYLEEVFAWSQAEKRLATQWWIYPLTNRREQRQRFDVIRSWEATVTTQLITNRTAILPSLKGYTSCYGLEFLEFAAACLKDPLLSALAEESRAAADKGEDRPLGSEEAEQREALSKSLAADATIPISSQ
;
A
#
# COMPACT_ATOMS: atom_id res chain seq x y z
N MET A 1 22.70 -52.93 -12.13
CA MET A 1 22.84 -51.57 -12.72
C MET A 1 21.48 -50.87 -12.71
N GLY A 2 20.92 -50.49 -11.54
CA GLY A 2 19.52 -50.03 -11.44
C GLY A 2 19.25 -48.75 -10.62
N ALA A 3 20.28 -48.05 -10.12
CA ALA A 3 20.10 -46.96 -9.17
C ALA A 3 19.97 -45.56 -9.80
N THR A 4 20.28 -45.38 -11.08
CA THR A 4 20.33 -44.06 -11.74
C THR A 4 18.98 -43.54 -12.23
N LEU A 5 17.97 -44.39 -12.40
CA LEU A 5 16.65 -44.00 -12.93
C LEU A 5 15.70 -43.41 -11.87
N LEU A 6 15.89 -43.76 -10.59
CA LEU A 6 15.03 -43.28 -9.50
C LEU A 6 15.42 -41.87 -9.01
N GLY A 7 16.70 -41.50 -9.10
CA GLY A 7 17.16 -40.14 -8.74
C GLY A 7 16.65 -39.06 -9.69
N GLY A 8 16.61 -39.35 -11.00
CA GLY A 8 16.15 -38.39 -12.02
C GLY A 8 14.65 -38.10 -11.95
N THR A 9 13.83 -39.08 -11.58
CA THR A 9 12.37 -38.94 -11.45
C THR A 9 11.96 -38.19 -10.19
N ALA A 10 12.66 -38.38 -9.07
CA ALA A 10 12.44 -37.60 -7.85
C ALA A 10 12.81 -36.12 -8.01
N ILE A 11 13.92 -35.83 -8.70
CA ILE A 11 14.33 -34.45 -9.03
C ILE A 11 13.34 -33.81 -10.00
N ALA A 12 12.93 -34.52 -11.06
CA ALA A 12 11.92 -34.03 -11.98
C ALA A 12 10.57 -33.78 -11.30
N GLY A 13 10.14 -34.66 -10.39
CA GLY A 13 8.92 -34.50 -9.58
C GLY A 13 8.99 -33.28 -8.66
N GLY A 14 10.12 -33.04 -7.99
CA GLY A 14 10.34 -31.85 -7.16
C GLY A 14 10.30 -30.56 -7.98
N VAL A 15 10.89 -30.55 -9.17
CA VAL A 15 10.83 -29.39 -10.08
C VAL A 15 9.40 -29.13 -10.59
N ILE A 16 8.65 -30.17 -10.92
CA ILE A 16 7.25 -30.05 -11.35
C ILE A 16 6.38 -29.56 -10.19
N ALA A 17 6.50 -30.15 -9.01
CA ALA A 17 5.75 -29.74 -7.81
C ALA A 17 6.06 -28.29 -7.42
N LEU A 18 7.33 -27.89 -7.47
CA LEU A 18 7.75 -26.51 -7.27
C LEU A 18 7.08 -25.62 -8.33
N LYS A 19 7.26 -25.90 -9.62
CA LYS A 19 6.62 -25.11 -10.70
C LYS A 19 5.09 -24.99 -10.54
N SER A 20 4.41 -26.07 -10.17
CA SER A 20 2.96 -26.08 -9.96
C SER A 20 2.55 -25.29 -8.72
N PHE A 21 3.25 -25.44 -7.60
CA PHE A 21 3.03 -24.66 -6.38
C PHE A 21 3.15 -23.17 -6.70
N LEU A 22 4.20 -22.80 -7.42
CA LEU A 22 4.53 -21.42 -7.77
C LEU A 22 3.55 -20.81 -8.77
N ALA A 23 3.11 -21.58 -9.77
CA ALA A 23 2.04 -21.16 -10.66
C ALA A 23 0.72 -20.95 -9.89
N SER A 24 0.44 -21.80 -8.90
CA SER A 24 -0.76 -21.65 -8.05
C SER A 24 -0.67 -20.44 -7.13
N THR A 25 0.50 -20.16 -6.53
CA THR A 25 0.71 -18.98 -5.69
C THR A 25 0.65 -17.71 -6.52
N GLN A 26 1.20 -17.71 -7.73
CA GLN A 26 1.10 -16.57 -8.65
C GLN A 26 -0.35 -16.32 -9.08
N ALA A 27 -1.10 -17.38 -9.42
CA ALA A 27 -2.52 -17.25 -9.77
C ALA A 27 -3.37 -16.78 -8.57
N SER A 28 -3.12 -17.34 -7.37
CA SER A 28 -3.79 -16.93 -6.14
C SER A 28 -3.47 -15.49 -5.76
N SER A 29 -2.21 -15.08 -5.92
CA SER A 29 -1.79 -13.70 -5.68
C SER A 29 -2.43 -12.74 -6.68
N HIS A 30 -2.47 -13.09 -7.97
CA HIS A 30 -3.14 -12.28 -8.98
C HIS A 30 -4.65 -12.16 -8.72
N ALA A 31 -5.30 -13.26 -8.30
CA ALA A 31 -6.71 -13.24 -7.89
C ALA A 31 -6.93 -12.38 -6.64
N HIS A 32 -6.03 -12.44 -5.66
CA HIS A 32 -6.06 -11.60 -4.47
C HIS A 32 -5.93 -10.11 -4.83
N MET A 33 -4.92 -9.76 -5.64
CA MET A 33 -4.74 -8.37 -6.10
C MET A 33 -5.94 -7.88 -6.91
N HIS A 34 -6.51 -8.73 -7.76
CA HIS A 34 -7.70 -8.40 -8.52
C HIS A 34 -8.94 -8.20 -7.63
N GLN A 35 -9.17 -9.06 -6.64
CA GLN A 35 -10.26 -8.88 -5.67
C GLN A 35 -10.08 -7.61 -4.84
N MET A 36 -8.86 -7.33 -4.41
CA MET A 36 -8.52 -6.11 -3.70
C MET A 36 -8.77 -4.87 -4.59
N PHE A 37 -8.46 -4.94 -5.88
CA PHE A 37 -8.79 -3.88 -6.84
C PHE A 37 -10.30 -3.69 -7.00
N LEU A 38 -11.07 -4.77 -7.10
CA LEU A 38 -12.54 -4.69 -7.18
C LEU A 38 -13.14 -4.03 -5.94
N ARG A 39 -12.68 -4.42 -4.74
CA ARG A 39 -13.11 -3.77 -3.49
C ARG A 39 -12.76 -2.29 -3.45
N TYR A 40 -11.59 -1.90 -3.97
CA TYR A 40 -11.22 -0.51 -4.12
C TYR A 40 -12.16 0.24 -5.08
N LEU A 41 -12.50 -0.35 -6.23
CA LEU A 41 -13.45 0.24 -7.18
C LEU A 41 -14.86 0.38 -6.58
N GLU A 42 -15.33 -0.64 -5.87
CA GLU A 42 -16.63 -0.62 -5.16
C GLU A 42 -16.66 0.51 -4.12
N ALA A 43 -15.62 0.65 -3.30
CA ALA A 43 -15.52 1.72 -2.32
C ALA A 43 -15.47 3.11 -2.97
N ARG A 44 -14.79 3.23 -4.12
CA ARG A 44 -14.71 4.48 -4.88
C ARG A 44 -16.06 4.87 -5.45
N ASP A 45 -16.76 3.91 -6.05
CA ASP A 45 -18.03 4.15 -6.70
C ASP A 45 -19.09 4.48 -5.63
N ALA A 46 -19.11 3.79 -4.50
CA ALA A 46 -19.93 4.16 -3.34
C ALA A 46 -19.63 5.59 -2.83
N ALA A 47 -18.36 5.96 -2.68
CA ALA A 47 -17.98 7.32 -2.30
C ALA A 47 -18.40 8.37 -3.35
N SER A 48 -18.45 8.01 -4.63
CA SER A 48 -18.91 8.89 -5.70
C SER A 48 -20.43 9.07 -5.70
N GLU A 49 -21.19 8.01 -5.42
CA GLU A 49 -22.66 8.04 -5.29
C GLU A 49 -23.08 8.89 -4.09
N HIS A 50 -22.39 8.77 -2.95
CA HIS A 50 -22.62 9.62 -1.79
C HIS A 50 -22.35 11.10 -2.07
N ARG A 51 -21.30 11.43 -2.85
CA ARG A 51 -21.05 12.82 -3.28
C ARG A 51 -22.13 13.34 -4.22
N ALA A 52 -22.64 12.50 -5.13
CA ALA A 52 -23.73 12.87 -6.03
C ALA A 52 -25.03 13.15 -5.24
N LEU A 53 -25.39 12.30 -4.29
CA LEU A 53 -26.56 12.47 -3.41
C LEU A 53 -26.43 13.70 -2.50
N ALA A 54 -25.25 13.98 -1.96
CA ALA A 54 -24.98 15.19 -1.19
C ALA A 54 -25.09 16.48 -2.03
N SER A 55 -24.83 16.38 -3.34
CA SER A 55 -24.97 17.51 -4.28
C SER A 55 -26.44 17.77 -4.69
N GLU A 56 -27.30 16.76 -4.68
CA GLU A 56 -28.75 16.92 -4.89
C GLU A 56 -29.48 17.40 -3.62
N ALA A 57 -28.97 17.07 -2.43
CA ALA A 57 -29.56 17.45 -1.14
C ALA A 57 -29.18 18.86 -0.65
N LEU A 58 -29.12 19.85 -1.55
CA LEU A 58 -28.88 21.26 -1.23
C LEU A 58 -30.06 21.89 -0.46
N LYS A 59 -30.13 21.61 0.85
CA LYS A 59 -30.58 22.58 1.87
C LYS A 59 -29.35 22.97 2.71
N PRO A 60 -29.09 24.27 2.90
CA PRO A 60 -27.81 24.75 3.43
C PRO A 60 -27.83 24.74 4.97
N THR A 61 -27.94 23.58 5.59
CA THR A 61 -27.82 23.47 7.05
C THR A 61 -27.48 22.04 7.46
N ALA A 62 -26.24 21.61 7.23
CA ALA A 62 -25.46 20.77 8.16
C ALA A 62 -24.14 20.34 7.51
N SER A 63 -23.05 20.72 8.18
CA SER A 63 -21.75 20.06 8.19
C SER A 63 -21.04 19.76 6.87
N ARG A 64 -20.19 20.71 6.46
CA ARG A 64 -19.08 20.51 5.51
C ARG A 64 -18.03 19.50 6.01
N SER A 65 -18.10 19.04 7.27
CA SER A 65 -17.12 18.13 7.87
C SER A 65 -17.37 16.66 7.52
N GLY A 66 -18.61 16.28 7.17
CA GLY A 66 -18.95 14.90 6.79
C GLY A 66 -18.29 14.47 5.48
N SER A 67 -18.38 15.31 4.44
CA SER A 67 -17.83 14.97 3.12
C SER A 67 -16.30 14.91 3.10
N LEU A 68 -15.61 15.74 3.92
CA LEU A 68 -14.15 15.72 4.00
C LEU A 68 -13.65 14.46 4.69
N ARG A 69 -14.31 14.04 5.78
CA ARG A 69 -13.96 12.83 6.52
C ARG A 69 -14.16 11.57 5.67
N GLU A 70 -15.26 11.47 4.94
CA GLU A 70 -15.51 10.37 4.00
C GLU A 70 -14.49 10.33 2.84
N VAL A 71 -14.06 11.50 2.34
CA VAL A 71 -13.00 11.61 1.33
C VAL A 71 -11.65 11.14 1.87
N LEU A 72 -11.34 11.45 3.14
CA LEU A 72 -10.12 11.04 3.83
C LEU A 72 -10.13 9.54 4.19
N ASP A 73 -11.28 9.01 4.63
CA ASP A 73 -11.47 7.58 4.91
C ASP A 73 -11.33 6.76 3.62
N PHE A 74 -11.90 7.24 2.51
CA PHE A 74 -11.67 6.66 1.18
C PHE A 74 -10.21 6.77 0.73
N GLY A 75 -9.59 7.94 0.91
CA GLY A 75 -8.18 8.17 0.57
C GLY A 75 -7.23 7.24 1.33
N GLY A 76 -7.48 7.01 2.62
CA GLY A 76 -6.71 6.08 3.44
C GLY A 76 -6.88 4.62 3.01
N ALA A 77 -8.12 4.15 2.82
CA ALA A 77 -8.37 2.79 2.35
C ALA A 77 -7.79 2.52 0.95
N ALA A 78 -7.90 3.50 0.05
CA ALA A 78 -7.27 3.47 -1.26
C ALA A 78 -5.75 3.36 -1.17
N LEU A 79 -5.13 4.09 -0.25
CA LEU A 79 -3.68 4.09 -0.08
C LEU A 79 -3.14 2.76 0.42
N TYR A 80 -3.77 2.12 1.42
CA TYR A 80 -3.35 0.78 1.86
C TYR A 80 -3.43 -0.25 0.74
N TYR A 81 -4.47 -0.18 -0.09
CA TYR A 81 -4.57 -1.03 -1.27
C TYR A 81 -3.41 -0.78 -2.26
N LEU A 82 -3.15 0.48 -2.58
CA LEU A 82 -2.08 0.85 -3.51
C LEU A 82 -0.70 0.46 -2.99
N GLU A 83 -0.49 0.57 -1.69
CA GLU A 83 0.73 0.13 -1.01
C GLU A 83 0.91 -1.39 -1.10
N GLU A 84 -0.13 -2.18 -0.82
CA GLU A 84 -0.08 -3.64 -0.92
C GLU A 84 0.31 -4.09 -2.35
N VAL A 85 -0.31 -3.49 -3.37
CA VAL A 85 0.02 -3.74 -4.79
C VAL A 85 1.46 -3.37 -5.09
N PHE A 86 1.91 -2.23 -4.58
CA PHE A 86 3.28 -1.77 -4.76
C PHE A 86 4.27 -2.73 -4.11
N ALA A 87 4.06 -3.10 -2.84
CA ALA A 87 4.91 -4.03 -2.09
C ALA A 87 5.01 -5.39 -2.79
N TRP A 88 3.87 -5.93 -3.24
CA TRP A 88 3.83 -7.14 -4.04
C TRP A 88 4.66 -7.00 -5.32
N SER A 89 4.50 -5.89 -6.06
CA SER A 89 5.23 -5.68 -7.31
C SER A 89 6.76 -5.61 -7.09
N GLN A 90 7.22 -4.99 -5.99
CA GLN A 90 8.64 -4.95 -5.64
C GLN A 90 9.17 -6.31 -5.22
N ALA A 91 8.40 -7.09 -4.44
CA ALA A 91 8.77 -8.45 -4.07
C ALA A 91 8.89 -9.35 -5.31
N GLU A 92 7.93 -9.28 -6.23
CA GLU A 92 7.94 -10.04 -7.48
C GLU A 92 9.10 -9.66 -8.39
N LYS A 93 9.45 -8.37 -8.48
CA LYS A 93 10.65 -7.91 -9.20
C LYS A 93 11.92 -8.51 -8.61
N ARG A 94 12.05 -8.49 -7.28
CA ARG A 94 13.22 -9.04 -6.57
C ARG A 94 13.33 -10.55 -6.79
N LEU A 95 12.21 -11.27 -6.77
CA LEU A 95 12.20 -12.71 -7.08
C LEU A 95 12.52 -12.98 -8.56
N ALA A 96 12.03 -12.15 -9.48
CA ALA A 96 12.30 -12.30 -10.90
C ALA A 96 13.78 -12.07 -11.27
N THR A 97 14.51 -11.25 -10.50
CA THR A 97 15.96 -11.04 -10.69
C THR A 97 16.81 -12.13 -10.05
N GLN A 98 16.28 -12.92 -9.11
CA GLN A 98 16.94 -14.08 -8.48
C GLN A 98 16.87 -15.34 -9.36
N TRP A 99 17.41 -15.25 -10.57
CA TRP A 99 17.43 -16.32 -11.58
C TRP A 99 18.06 -17.65 -11.12
N TRP A 100 19.00 -17.61 -10.18
CA TRP A 100 19.64 -18.76 -9.55
C TRP A 100 18.73 -19.59 -8.63
N ILE A 101 17.76 -18.97 -7.95
CA ILE A 101 16.75 -19.65 -7.13
C ILE A 101 15.58 -20.11 -8.01
N TYR A 102 15.39 -19.43 -9.15
CA TYR A 102 14.22 -19.57 -9.99
C TYR A 102 14.55 -19.45 -11.48
N PRO A 103 15.16 -20.49 -12.08
CA PRO A 103 15.46 -20.48 -13.50
C PRO A 103 14.15 -20.61 -14.30
N LEU A 104 13.52 -19.48 -14.59
CA LEU A 104 12.51 -19.40 -15.64
C LEU A 104 13.23 -19.62 -16.97
N THR A 105 13.35 -20.87 -17.41
CA THR A 105 14.06 -21.23 -18.65
C THR A 105 13.36 -20.70 -19.91
N ASN A 106 12.08 -20.33 -19.80
CA ASN A 106 11.27 -19.84 -20.91
C ASN A 106 11.26 -18.30 -20.95
N ARG A 107 11.91 -17.70 -21.95
CA ARG A 107 11.92 -16.24 -22.17
C ARG A 107 10.52 -15.63 -22.29
N ARG A 108 9.53 -16.39 -22.79
CA ARG A 108 8.14 -15.91 -22.91
C ARG A 108 7.49 -15.74 -21.54
N GLU A 109 7.66 -16.72 -20.65
CA GLU A 109 7.13 -16.67 -19.27
C GLU A 109 7.78 -15.53 -18.48
N GLN A 110 9.09 -15.34 -18.63
CA GLN A 110 9.79 -14.21 -18.01
C GLN A 110 9.18 -12.87 -18.46
N ARG A 111 9.01 -12.67 -19.78
CA ARG A 111 8.40 -11.45 -20.32
C ARG A 111 6.99 -11.24 -19.77
N GLN A 112 6.16 -12.27 -19.80
CA GLN A 112 4.79 -12.19 -19.28
C GLN A 112 4.75 -11.80 -17.80
N ARG A 113 5.64 -12.35 -16.96
CA ARG A 113 5.73 -11.96 -15.55
C ARG A 113 6.10 -10.49 -15.39
N PHE A 114 7.11 -10.01 -16.13
CA PHE A 114 7.49 -8.60 -16.11
C PHE A 114 6.40 -7.67 -16.65
N ASP A 115 5.65 -8.10 -17.67
CA ASP A 115 4.52 -7.33 -18.20
C ASP A 115 3.41 -7.19 -17.14
N VAL A 116 3.08 -8.26 -16.40
CA VAL A 116 2.10 -8.20 -15.31
C VAL A 116 2.58 -7.26 -14.20
N ILE A 117 3.82 -7.40 -13.75
CA ILE A 117 4.41 -6.52 -12.73
C ILE A 117 4.33 -5.05 -13.18
N ARG A 118 4.77 -4.76 -14.41
CA ARG A 118 4.76 -3.40 -14.96
C ARG A 118 3.34 -2.85 -15.08
N SER A 119 2.37 -3.70 -15.43
CA SER A 119 0.97 -3.28 -15.53
C SER A 119 0.41 -2.85 -14.18
N TRP A 120 0.72 -3.58 -13.10
CA TRP A 120 0.31 -3.22 -11.75
C TRP A 120 1.00 -1.94 -11.26
N GLU A 121 2.30 -1.76 -11.50
CA GLU A 121 2.98 -0.51 -11.15
C GLU A 121 2.39 0.71 -11.90
N ALA A 122 2.05 0.52 -13.18
CA ALA A 122 1.37 1.54 -13.96
C ALA A 122 -0.02 1.83 -13.37
N THR A 123 -0.77 0.81 -12.94
CA THR A 123 -2.06 0.99 -12.25
C THR A 123 -1.88 1.80 -10.97
N VAL A 124 -0.90 1.47 -10.12
CA VAL A 124 -0.64 2.23 -8.88
C VAL A 124 -0.32 3.69 -9.21
N THR A 125 0.60 3.91 -10.16
CA THR A 125 0.99 5.26 -10.62
C THR A 125 -0.22 6.07 -11.10
N THR A 126 -1.04 5.47 -11.98
CA THR A 126 -2.24 6.12 -12.51
C THR A 126 -3.21 6.46 -11.39
N GLN A 127 -3.48 5.54 -10.45
CA GLN A 127 -4.43 5.81 -9.37
C GLN A 127 -3.94 6.90 -8.42
N LEU A 128 -2.65 6.95 -8.09
CA LEU A 128 -2.07 8.03 -7.30
C LEU A 128 -2.28 9.39 -7.99
N ILE A 129 -1.98 9.48 -9.29
CA ILE A 129 -2.11 10.73 -10.06
C ILE A 129 -3.58 11.14 -10.22
N THR A 130 -4.45 10.22 -10.62
CA THR A 130 -5.87 10.50 -10.87
C THR A 130 -6.62 10.90 -9.60
N ASN A 131 -6.32 10.25 -8.46
CA ASN A 131 -6.99 10.51 -7.18
C ASN A 131 -6.18 11.40 -6.25
N ARG A 132 -5.23 12.17 -6.81
CA ARG A 132 -4.29 13.01 -6.05
C ARG A 132 -4.98 13.84 -4.95
N THR A 133 -6.12 14.45 -5.24
CA THR A 133 -6.84 15.33 -4.29
C THR A 133 -7.36 14.60 -3.07
N ALA A 134 -7.75 13.33 -3.20
CA ALA A 134 -8.22 12.50 -2.09
C ALA A 134 -7.06 11.85 -1.32
N ILE A 135 -5.99 11.48 -2.04
CA ILE A 135 -4.88 10.68 -1.50
C ILE A 135 -3.81 11.55 -0.83
N LEU A 136 -3.48 12.70 -1.40
CA LEU A 136 -2.37 13.55 -0.94
C LEU A 136 -2.52 14.04 0.51
N PRO A 137 -3.71 14.45 0.99
CA PRO A 137 -3.90 14.81 2.39
C PRO A 137 -3.58 13.62 3.32
N SER A 138 -4.06 12.42 3.00
CA SER A 138 -3.81 11.23 3.82
C SER A 138 -2.33 10.83 3.84
N LEU A 139 -1.61 10.96 2.72
CA LEU A 139 -0.16 10.72 2.67
C LEU A 139 0.63 11.71 3.54
N LYS A 140 0.25 12.99 3.55
CA LYS A 140 0.91 14.03 4.37
C LYS A 140 0.52 13.98 5.84
N GLY A 141 -0.71 13.56 6.11
CA GLY A 141 -1.26 13.47 7.47
C GLY A 141 -0.74 12.26 8.25
N TYR A 142 -0.51 11.15 7.57
CA TYR A 142 -0.23 9.84 8.17
C TYR A 142 1.04 9.18 7.62
N THR A 143 2.16 9.92 7.57
CA THR A 143 3.40 9.44 6.93
C THR A 143 3.96 8.18 7.60
N SER A 144 3.79 8.04 8.91
CA SER A 144 4.29 6.88 9.66
C SER A 144 3.48 5.61 9.43
N CYS A 145 2.25 5.72 8.93
CA CYS A 145 1.39 4.58 8.62
C CYS A 145 1.78 3.81 7.34
N TYR A 146 2.57 4.43 6.46
CA TYR A 146 2.99 3.83 5.19
C TYR A 146 4.45 3.38 5.25
N GLY A 147 4.80 2.37 4.46
CA GLY A 147 6.15 1.92 4.21
C GLY A 147 6.99 2.99 3.50
N LEU A 148 8.27 3.09 3.87
CA LEU A 148 9.18 4.11 3.35
C LEU A 148 9.32 4.04 1.81
N GLU A 149 9.53 2.84 1.26
CA GLU A 149 9.67 2.66 -0.20
C GLU A 149 8.41 3.13 -0.96
N PHE A 150 7.22 2.90 -0.39
CA PHE A 150 5.96 3.35 -0.99
C PHE A 150 5.80 4.87 -0.90
N LEU A 151 6.17 5.47 0.25
CA LEU A 151 6.11 6.93 0.43
C LEU A 151 7.02 7.66 -0.57
N GLU A 152 8.23 7.15 -0.78
CA GLU A 152 9.18 7.68 -1.76
C GLU A 152 8.67 7.53 -3.19
N PHE A 153 8.11 6.36 -3.51
CA PHE A 153 7.48 6.11 -4.80
C PHE A 153 6.31 7.09 -5.04
N ALA A 154 5.43 7.26 -4.05
CA ALA A 154 4.31 8.18 -4.14
C ALA A 154 4.78 9.64 -4.30
N ALA A 155 5.82 10.05 -3.57
CA ALA A 155 6.44 11.36 -3.70
C ALA A 155 6.97 11.60 -5.13
N ALA A 156 7.67 10.62 -5.70
CA ALA A 156 8.19 10.69 -7.06
C ALA A 156 7.07 10.76 -8.12
N CYS A 157 5.99 10.01 -7.95
CA CYS A 157 4.84 10.03 -8.85
C CYS A 157 4.06 11.35 -8.77
N LEU A 158 3.80 11.84 -7.56
CA LEU A 158 2.98 13.03 -7.32
C LEU A 158 3.76 14.33 -7.49
N LYS A 159 5.10 14.32 -7.39
CA LYS A 159 5.94 15.52 -7.51
C LYS A 159 5.46 16.65 -6.60
N ASP A 160 5.01 16.29 -5.39
CA ASP A 160 4.58 17.26 -4.39
C ASP A 160 5.77 17.61 -3.48
N PRO A 161 6.19 18.88 -3.39
CA PRO A 161 7.40 19.25 -2.66
C PRO A 161 7.37 18.88 -1.17
N LEU A 162 6.20 19.03 -0.52
CA LEU A 162 6.05 18.69 0.90
C LEU A 162 6.13 17.19 1.12
N LEU A 163 5.45 16.41 0.28
CA LEU A 163 5.53 14.95 0.36
C LEU A 163 6.95 14.45 0.07
N SER A 164 7.65 15.05 -0.89
CA SER A 164 9.05 14.74 -1.19
C SER A 164 9.97 15.04 -0.01
N ALA A 165 9.82 16.20 0.64
CA ALA A 165 10.59 16.53 1.83
C ALA A 165 10.32 15.52 2.98
N LEU A 166 9.06 15.18 3.23
CA LEU A 166 8.68 14.19 4.26
C LEU A 166 9.28 12.81 3.97
N ALA A 167 9.31 12.38 2.70
CA ALA A 167 9.92 11.12 2.30
C ALA A 167 11.45 11.13 2.50
N GLU A 168 12.12 12.22 2.13
CA GLU A 168 13.57 12.40 2.33
C GLU A 168 13.94 12.42 3.82
N GLU A 169 13.19 13.14 4.65
CA GLU A 169 13.38 13.16 6.10
C GLU A 169 13.13 11.78 6.72
N SER A 170 12.11 11.07 6.25
CA SER A 170 11.81 9.70 6.70
C SER A 170 12.92 8.71 6.35
N ARG A 171 13.53 8.85 5.16
CA ARG A 171 14.70 8.06 4.78
C ARG A 171 15.90 8.38 5.68
N ALA A 172 16.19 9.67 5.88
CA ALA A 172 17.30 10.09 6.71
C ALA A 172 17.17 9.63 8.18
N ALA A 173 15.93 9.62 8.73
CA ALA A 173 15.66 9.06 10.05
C ALA A 173 15.89 7.54 10.08
N ALA A 174 15.37 6.81 9.08
CA ALA A 174 15.56 5.36 8.99
C ALA A 174 17.04 4.96 8.89
N ASP A 175 17.83 5.70 8.11
CA ASP A 175 19.28 5.47 7.96
C ASP A 175 20.05 5.67 9.28
N LYS A 176 19.52 6.49 10.20
CA LYS A 176 20.08 6.75 11.53
C LYS A 176 19.50 5.84 12.63
N GLY A 177 18.49 5.03 12.32
CA GLY A 177 17.73 4.29 13.33
C GLY A 177 16.87 5.17 14.24
N GLU A 178 16.50 6.37 13.79
CA GLU A 178 15.61 7.30 14.48
C GLU A 178 14.15 7.04 14.11
N ASP A 179 13.23 7.51 14.95
CA ASP A 179 11.81 7.51 14.62
C ASP A 179 11.54 8.40 13.41
N ARG A 180 10.68 7.93 12.50
CA ARG A 180 10.29 8.69 11.31
C ARG A 180 9.50 9.95 11.70
N PRO A 181 9.61 11.04 10.94
CA PRO A 181 8.79 12.23 11.15
C PRO A 181 7.32 11.88 10.97
N LEU A 182 6.50 12.39 11.89
CA LEU A 182 5.06 12.25 11.86
C LEU A 182 4.45 13.21 10.83
N GLY A 183 3.36 12.78 10.21
CA GLY A 183 2.53 13.64 9.39
C GLY A 183 1.76 14.66 10.22
N SER A 184 1.11 15.61 9.56
CA SER A 184 0.40 16.70 10.26
C SER A 184 -0.70 16.21 11.20
N GLU A 185 -1.47 15.22 10.77
CA GLU A 185 -2.58 14.64 11.55
C GLU A 185 -2.04 13.77 12.70
N GLU A 186 -1.01 12.96 12.44
CA GLU A 186 -0.33 12.16 13.47
C GLU A 186 0.28 13.04 14.56
N ALA A 187 0.91 14.16 14.18
CA ALA A 187 1.50 15.10 15.11
C ALA A 187 0.42 15.75 16.01
N GLU A 188 -0.70 16.21 15.42
CA GLU A 188 -1.82 16.78 16.16
C GLU A 188 -2.45 15.75 17.13
N GLN A 189 -2.65 14.51 16.67
CA GLN A 189 -3.18 13.44 17.52
C GLN A 189 -2.24 13.08 18.67
N ARG A 190 -0.93 13.03 18.42
CA ARG A 190 0.07 12.78 19.47
C ARG A 190 0.11 13.91 20.48
N GLU A 191 0.00 15.15 20.04
CA GLU A 191 -0.07 16.32 20.92
C GLU A 191 -1.35 16.29 21.77
N ALA A 192 -2.51 16.04 21.17
CA ALA A 192 -3.79 15.93 21.86
C ALA A 192 -3.79 14.80 22.92
N LEU A 193 -3.24 13.63 22.57
CA LEU A 193 -3.09 12.52 23.49
C LEU A 193 -2.17 12.88 24.66
N SER A 194 -1.04 13.55 24.39
CA SER A 194 -0.11 13.98 25.44
C SER A 194 -0.76 14.94 26.44
N LYS A 195 -1.60 15.87 25.96
CA LYS A 195 -2.37 16.80 26.79
C LYS A 195 -3.43 16.09 27.62
N SER A 196 -4.13 15.12 27.04
CA SER A 196 -5.13 14.30 27.76
C SER A 196 -4.49 13.51 28.90
N LEU A 197 -3.37 12.84 28.63
CA LEU A 197 -2.65 12.04 29.63
C LEU A 197 -2.09 12.91 30.76
N ALA A 198 -1.61 14.12 30.44
CA ALA A 198 -1.16 15.06 31.45
C ALA A 198 -2.31 15.56 32.34
N ALA A 199 -3.50 15.78 31.77
CA ALA A 199 -4.70 16.19 32.52
C ALA A 199 -5.17 15.10 33.49
N ASP A 200 -5.16 13.83 33.08
CA ASP A 200 -5.56 12.69 33.92
C ASP A 200 -4.56 12.43 35.05
N ALA A 201 -3.26 12.68 34.84
CA ALA A 201 -2.24 12.58 35.88
C ALA A 201 -2.34 13.65 36.98
N THR A 202 -3.07 14.76 36.74
CA THR A 202 -3.29 15.84 37.70
C THR A 202 -4.52 15.67 38.60
N ILE A 203 -5.30 14.58 38.47
CA ILE A 203 -6.41 14.33 39.39
C ILE A 203 -5.82 13.94 40.75
N PRO A 204 -5.96 14.78 41.81
CA PRO A 204 -5.45 14.43 43.11
C PRO A 204 -6.19 13.18 43.60
N ILE A 205 -5.44 12.14 43.92
CA ILE A 205 -5.95 11.00 44.67
C ILE A 205 -6.42 11.57 46.01
N SER A 206 -7.72 11.82 46.13
CA SER A 206 -8.33 12.18 47.40
C SER A 206 -8.22 10.97 48.30
N SER A 207 -7.17 10.92 49.11
CA SER A 207 -7.02 9.94 50.18
C SER A 207 -8.18 10.11 51.15
N GLN A 208 -9.10 9.15 51.13
CA GLN A 208 -10.00 8.85 52.25
C GLN A 208 -9.21 8.15 53.36
#